data_AF-A0A9D6UI25-F1
#
_entry.id   AF-A0A9D6UI25-F1
#
_cell.length_a   1.000
_cell.length_b   1.000
_cell.length_c   1.000
_cell.angle_alpha   90.00
_cell.angle_beta   90.00
_cell.angle_gamma   90.00
#
_symmetry.space_group_name_H-M   'P 1'
#
loop_
_entity.id
_entity.type
_entity.pdbx_description
1 polymer ?
#
loop_
_entity_poly.entity_id
_entity_poly.type
_entity_poly.pdbx_seq_one_letter_code
_entity_poly.pdbx_strand_id
1 'polypeptide(L)'
;SSDLAPFFGWIRDLSAPDPTNVFNLFGVLPFDPTHVAIFGPYLALGVWPLLMGGSMWLQMKMNPEPADEIQKTMFAWMPVIFTFTMGGFASGLLIYWTWNNLLSIVQQGVIMKRAGVKFEFWDNLRKTFQRA
;
A
#
# COMPACT_ATOMS: atom_id res chain seq x y z
N SER A 1 10.80 10.00 -30.02
CA SER A 1 11.56 10.75 -28.99
C SER A 1 10.97 10.41 -27.65
N SER A 2 11.83 10.23 -26.67
CA SER A 2 11.59 9.56 -25.39
C SER A 2 10.82 10.41 -24.38
N ASP A 3 9.49 10.25 -24.34
CA ASP A 3 8.63 10.81 -23.29
C ASP A 3 8.44 9.83 -22.12
N LEU A 4 9.30 8.82 -22.00
CA LEU A 4 9.31 7.93 -20.83
C LEU A 4 9.85 8.73 -19.63
N ALA A 5 9.16 8.64 -18.49
CA ALA A 5 9.60 9.21 -17.23
C ALA A 5 10.22 8.10 -16.35
N PRO A 6 11.49 7.72 -16.57
CA PRO A 6 12.13 6.66 -15.79
C PRO A 6 12.32 7.08 -14.34
N PHE A 7 12.32 6.09 -13.44
CA PHE A 7 12.56 6.29 -12.02
C PHE A 7 13.57 5.25 -11.51
N PHE A 8 13.67 5.10 -10.19
CA PHE A 8 14.61 4.21 -9.53
C PHE A 8 14.30 2.72 -9.77
N GLY A 9 15.34 1.90 -9.92
CA GLY A 9 15.25 0.44 -10.00
C GLY A 9 14.64 -0.05 -11.32
N TRP A 10 13.54 -0.81 -11.22
CA TRP A 10 12.85 -1.44 -12.35
C TRP A 10 11.81 -0.53 -13.03
N ILE A 11 11.54 0.66 -12.48
CA ILE A 11 10.55 1.59 -13.03
C ILE A 11 11.13 2.35 -14.22
N ARG A 12 10.60 2.02 -15.41
CA ARG A 12 10.99 2.66 -16.68
C ARG A 12 10.09 3.80 -17.10
N ASP A 13 8.88 3.86 -16.56
CA ASP A 13 7.88 4.88 -16.84
C ASP A 13 6.93 5.04 -15.64
N LEU A 14 6.87 6.25 -15.07
CA LEU A 14 5.97 6.58 -13.96
C LEU A 14 4.49 6.60 -14.36
N SER A 15 4.18 6.78 -15.65
CA SER A 15 2.80 6.79 -16.16
C SER A 15 2.25 5.37 -16.37
N ALA A 16 3.13 4.38 -16.50
CA ALA A 16 2.77 2.98 -16.64
C ALA A 16 2.55 2.31 -15.27
N PRO A 17 1.73 1.24 -15.20
CA PRO A 17 1.62 0.40 -14.01
C PRO A 17 2.98 -0.20 -13.61
N ASP A 18 3.09 -0.65 -12.35
CA ASP A 18 4.29 -1.36 -11.89
C ASP A 18 4.49 -2.62 -12.75
N PRO A 19 5.64 -2.77 -13.44
CA PRO A 19 5.89 -3.93 -14.29
C PRO A 19 6.19 -5.20 -13.48
N THR A 20 6.42 -5.09 -12.17
CA THR A 20 6.64 -6.25 -11.30
C THR A 20 5.33 -6.88 -10.87
N ASN A 21 5.37 -8.18 -10.57
CA ASN A 21 4.20 -8.87 -10.08
C ASN A 21 4.56 -10.04 -9.16
N VAL A 22 3.86 -10.21 -8.03
CA VAL A 22 4.05 -11.37 -7.15
C VAL A 22 3.92 -12.69 -7.93
N PHE A 23 2.98 -12.77 -8.88
CA PHE A 23 2.72 -14.00 -9.62
C PHE A 23 3.82 -14.35 -10.62
N ASN A 24 4.54 -13.36 -11.17
CA ASN A 24 5.71 -13.57 -12.03
C ASN A 24 7.05 -13.45 -11.28
N LEU A 25 7.03 -13.62 -9.95
CA LEU A 25 8.20 -13.50 -9.06
C LEU A 25 8.92 -12.15 -9.23
N PHE A 26 8.14 -11.06 -9.27
CA PHE A 26 8.60 -9.68 -9.45
C PHE A 26 9.40 -9.46 -10.73
N GLY A 27 9.01 -10.12 -11.82
CA GLY A 27 9.63 -10.01 -13.14
C GLY A 27 10.74 -11.03 -13.41
N VAL A 28 10.97 -12.01 -12.52
CA VAL A 28 11.91 -13.12 -12.77
C VAL A 28 11.37 -14.08 -13.84
N LEU A 29 10.06 -14.28 -13.89
CA LEU A 29 9.43 -15.12 -14.91
C LEU A 29 8.94 -14.27 -16.08
N PRO A 30 9.22 -14.65 -17.34
CA PRO A 30 8.88 -13.87 -18.53
C PRO A 30 7.42 -14.08 -18.96
N PHE A 31 6.48 -13.97 -18.02
CA PHE A 31 5.05 -13.94 -18.32
C PHE A 31 4.38 -12.79 -17.59
N ASP A 32 3.34 -12.23 -18.20
CA ASP A 32 2.55 -11.16 -17.62
C ASP A 32 1.19 -11.72 -17.14
N PRO A 33 0.98 -11.83 -15.82
CA PRO A 33 -0.27 -12.32 -15.23
C PRO A 33 -1.45 -11.35 -15.45
N THR A 34 -1.19 -10.09 -15.84
CA THR A 34 -2.24 -9.09 -16.04
C THR A 34 -3.02 -9.27 -17.35
N HIS A 35 -2.55 -10.14 -18.25
CA HIS A 35 -3.25 -10.49 -19.49
C HIS A 35 -4.36 -11.55 -19.32
N VAL A 36 -4.51 -12.13 -18.13
CA VAL A 36 -5.60 -13.07 -17.85
C VAL A 36 -6.95 -12.35 -17.93
N ALA A 37 -7.91 -12.85 -18.70
CA ALA A 37 -9.23 -12.24 -18.81
C ALA A 37 -9.94 -12.19 -17.44
N ILE A 38 -10.85 -11.22 -17.25
CA ILE A 38 -11.66 -10.97 -16.04
C ILE A 38 -10.85 -10.63 -14.77
N PHE A 39 -9.76 -11.35 -14.49
CA PHE A 39 -8.95 -11.24 -13.27
C PHE A 39 -7.65 -10.45 -13.45
N GLY A 40 -7.12 -10.33 -14.67
CA GLY A 40 -5.82 -9.73 -14.98
C GLY A 40 -5.55 -8.37 -14.33
N PRO A 41 -6.48 -7.39 -14.39
CA PRO A 41 -6.29 -6.10 -13.72
C PRO A 41 -6.10 -6.19 -12.21
N TYR A 42 -6.74 -7.17 -11.55
CA TYR A 42 -6.61 -7.39 -10.10
C TYR A 42 -5.35 -8.17 -9.74
N LEU A 43 -4.73 -8.84 -10.73
CA LEU A 43 -3.48 -9.54 -10.52
C LEU A 43 -2.28 -8.60 -10.53
N ALA A 44 -2.44 -7.30 -10.82
CA ALA A 44 -1.39 -6.27 -10.83
C ALA A 44 -0.85 -5.95 -9.41
N LEU A 45 -0.37 -6.97 -8.70
CA LEU A 45 0.24 -6.89 -7.38
C LEU A 45 1.76 -6.80 -7.53
N GLY A 46 2.24 -5.64 -7.96
CA GLY A 46 3.66 -5.31 -7.96
C GLY A 46 4.19 -4.94 -6.58
N VAL A 47 5.45 -4.55 -6.53
CA VAL A 47 6.09 -4.04 -5.31
C VAL A 47 5.38 -2.77 -4.82
N TRP A 48 5.07 -1.83 -5.72
CA TRP A 48 4.46 -0.55 -5.34
C TRP A 48 3.04 -0.67 -4.78
N PRO A 49 2.12 -1.45 -5.38
CA PRO A 49 0.81 -1.73 -4.79
C PRO A 49 0.92 -2.29 -3.37
N LEU A 50 1.82 -3.23 -3.14
CA LEU A 50 2.03 -3.83 -1.82
C LEU A 50 2.59 -2.83 -0.80
N LEU A 51 3.58 -2.02 -1.20
CA LEU A 51 4.13 -0.97 -0.33
C LEU A 51 3.07 0.08 0.00
N MET A 52 2.25 0.47 -0.99
CA MET A 52 1.15 1.41 -0.80
C MET A 52 0.12 0.83 0.19
N GLY A 53 -0.37 -0.38 -0.04
CA GLY A 53 -1.30 -1.08 0.86
C GLY A 53 -0.75 -1.26 2.28
N GLY A 54 0.51 -1.66 2.39
CA GLY A 54 1.21 -1.79 3.68
C GLY A 54 1.33 -0.44 4.40
N SER A 55 1.67 0.63 3.69
CA SER A 55 1.75 1.98 4.25
C SER A 55 0.38 2.49 4.72
N MET A 56 -0.70 2.24 3.98
CA MET A 56 -2.06 2.58 4.39
C MET A 56 -2.45 1.82 5.66
N TRP A 57 -2.20 0.52 5.71
CA TRP A 57 -2.46 -0.29 6.89
C TRP A 57 -1.69 0.23 8.11
N LEU A 58 -0.41 0.58 7.93
CA LEU A 58 0.43 1.13 8.99
C LEU A 58 -0.10 2.47 9.51
N GLN A 59 -0.53 3.34 8.60
CA GLN A 59 -1.14 4.63 8.93
C GLN A 59 -2.44 4.45 9.70
N MET A 60 -3.29 3.49 9.30
CA MET A 60 -4.53 3.19 10.03
C MET A 60 -4.29 2.75 11.47
N LYS A 61 -3.17 2.05 11.75
CA LYS A 61 -2.83 1.64 13.13
C LYS A 61 -2.52 2.81 14.05
N MET A 62 -2.24 4.00 13.51
CA MET A 62 -2.06 5.21 14.31
C MET A 62 -3.36 5.80 14.82
N ASN A 63 -4.50 5.43 14.23
CA ASN A 63 -5.80 5.89 14.64
C ASN A 63 -6.37 5.00 15.75
N PRO A 64 -7.14 5.55 16.69
CA PRO A 64 -7.87 4.74 17.66
C PRO A 64 -8.75 3.69 16.96
N GLU A 65 -8.77 2.46 17.48
CA GLU A 65 -9.66 1.43 16.94
C GLU A 65 -11.14 1.87 17.12
N PRO A 66 -11.98 1.75 16.09
CA PRO A 66 -13.41 2.03 16.24
C PRO A 66 -14.05 1.10 17.28
N ALA A 67 -15.03 1.62 18.02
CA ALA A 67 -15.76 0.84 19.02
C ALA A 67 -16.70 -0.20 18.39
N ASP A 68 -17.21 0.07 17.19
CA ASP A 68 -18.15 -0.79 16.48
C ASP A 68 -17.46 -1.88 15.64
N GLU A 69 -17.98 -3.11 15.68
CA GLU A 69 -17.39 -4.27 15.01
C GLU A 69 -17.49 -4.22 13.48
N ILE A 70 -18.57 -3.65 12.94
CA ILE A 70 -18.76 -3.51 11.49
C ILE A 70 -17.74 -2.52 10.95
N GLN A 71 -17.58 -1.37 11.60
CA GLN A 71 -16.60 -0.35 11.21
C GLN A 71 -15.16 -0.88 11.30
N LYS A 72 -14.84 -1.62 12.37
CA LYS A 72 -13.53 -2.27 12.53
C LYS A 72 -13.24 -3.25 11.40
N THR A 73 -14.21 -4.08 11.03
CA THR A 73 -14.08 -5.04 9.93
C THR A 73 -13.85 -4.31 8.61
N MET A 74 -14.64 -3.27 8.33
CA MET A 74 -14.50 -2.46 7.11
C MET A 74 -13.10 -1.83 6.99
N PHE A 75 -12.58 -1.21 8.06
CA PHE A 75 -11.24 -0.64 8.04
C PHE A 75 -10.13 -1.68 7.93
N ALA A 76 -10.32 -2.89 8.47
CA ALA A 76 -9.35 -3.97 8.31
C ALA A 76 -9.22 -4.40 6.84
N TRP A 77 -10.33 -4.43 6.09
CA TRP A 77 -10.35 -4.83 4.68
C TRP A 77 -9.98 -3.71 3.71
N MET A 78 -10.16 -2.44 4.10
CA MET A 78 -9.95 -1.29 3.22
C MET A 78 -8.55 -1.26 2.58
N PRO A 79 -7.42 -1.43 3.31
CA PRO A 79 -6.09 -1.47 2.69
C PRO A 79 -5.96 -2.59 1.66
N VAL A 80 -6.54 -3.76 1.93
CA VAL A 80 -6.50 -4.91 1.02
C VAL A 80 -7.25 -4.57 -0.26
N ILE A 81 -8.52 -4.14 -0.15
CA ILE A 81 -9.37 -3.80 -1.30
C ILE A 81 -8.70 -2.71 -2.16
N PHE A 82 -8.15 -1.67 -1.53
CA PHE A 82 -7.46 -0.60 -2.25
C PHE A 82 -6.20 -1.09 -2.97
N THR A 83 -5.44 -2.01 -2.36
CA THR A 83 -4.24 -2.60 -2.98
C THR A 83 -4.57 -3.28 -4.30
N PHE A 84 -5.60 -4.13 -4.33
CA PHE A 84 -6.03 -4.83 -5.54
C PHE A 84 -6.68 -3.90 -6.56
N THR A 85 -7.47 -2.94 -6.11
CA THR A 85 -8.17 -1.99 -7.00
C THR A 85 -7.19 -1.02 -7.66
N MET A 86 -6.13 -0.63 -6.95
CA MET A 86 -5.16 0.34 -7.43
C MET A 86 -3.91 -0.26 -8.06
N GLY A 87 -3.76 -1.59 -8.01
CA GLY A 87 -2.60 -2.28 -8.56
C GLY A 87 -2.30 -1.94 -10.02
N GLY A 88 -3.34 -1.76 -10.83
CA GLY A 88 -3.24 -1.42 -12.25
C GLY A 88 -3.10 0.08 -12.57
N PHE A 89 -2.99 0.95 -11.57
CA PHE A 89 -2.82 2.39 -11.80
C PHE A 89 -1.35 2.76 -12.02
N ALA A 90 -1.10 3.96 -12.56
CA ALA A 90 0.23 4.50 -12.82
C ALA A 90 1.15 4.40 -11.58
N SER A 91 2.34 3.82 -11.74
CA SER A 91 3.29 3.60 -10.65
C SER A 91 3.66 4.89 -9.93
N GLY A 92 3.75 6.02 -10.64
CA GLY A 92 4.00 7.33 -10.03
C GLY A 92 2.94 7.76 -9.02
N LEU A 93 1.67 7.43 -9.24
CA LEU A 93 0.60 7.69 -8.27
C LEU A 93 0.80 6.87 -7.00
N LEU A 94 1.13 5.59 -7.15
CA LEU A 94 1.32 4.68 -6.02
C LEU A 94 2.57 5.05 -5.20
N ILE A 95 3.65 5.46 -5.87
CA ILE A 95 4.86 5.98 -5.23
C ILE A 95 4.51 7.23 -4.43
N TYR A 96 3.79 8.18 -5.02
CA TYR A 96 3.37 9.41 -4.36
C TYR A 96 2.54 9.11 -3.09
N TRP A 97 1.56 8.22 -3.17
CA TRP A 97 0.75 7.84 -2.00
C TRP A 97 1.54 7.11 -0.94
N THR A 98 2.41 6.17 -1.33
CA THR A 98 3.28 5.46 -0.38
C THR A 98 4.12 6.47 0.39
N TRP A 99 4.75 7.41 -0.30
CA TRP A 99 5.56 8.44 0.34
C TRP A 99 4.73 9.37 1.22
N ASN A 100 3.56 9.78 0.76
CA ASN A 100 2.64 10.62 1.52
C ASN A 100 2.20 9.95 2.84
N ASN A 101 1.85 8.66 2.80
CA ASN A 101 1.47 7.90 3.98
C ASN A 101 2.64 7.79 4.97
N LEU A 102 3.86 7.50 4.49
CA LEU A 102 5.04 7.40 5.34
C LEU A 102 5.38 8.73 6.02
N LEU A 103 5.35 9.84 5.27
CA LEU A 103 5.53 11.18 5.85
C LEU A 103 4.44 11.51 6.87
N SER A 104 3.19 11.18 6.56
CA SER A 104 2.06 11.40 7.46
C SER A 104 2.22 10.60 8.76
N ILE A 105 2.69 9.36 8.67
CA ILE A 105 2.99 8.51 9.84
C ILE A 105 4.05 9.16 10.71
N VAL A 106 5.15 9.61 10.12
CA VAL A 106 6.24 10.27 10.85
C VAL A 106 5.74 11.56 11.50
N GLN A 107 5.04 12.40 10.74
CA GLN A 107 4.48 13.66 11.21
C GLN A 107 3.52 13.44 12.38
N GLN A 108 2.55 12.53 12.22
CA GLN A 108 1.56 12.25 13.24
C GLN A 108 2.21 11.65 14.50
N GLY A 109 3.24 10.81 14.34
CA GLY A 109 4.02 10.28 15.46
C GLY A 109 4.76 11.37 16.23
N VAL A 110 5.38 12.31 15.53
CA VAL A 110 6.04 13.48 16.15
C VAL A 110 5.02 14.36 16.89
N ILE A 111 3.85 14.61 16.30
CA ILE A 111 2.79 15.43 16.91
C ILE A 111 2.27 14.76 18.18
N MET A 112 1.90 13.47 18.15
CA MET A 112 1.39 12.75 19.32
C MET A 112 2.41 12.74 20.46
N LYS A 113 3.70 12.50 20.12
CA LYS A 113 4.80 12.55 21.09
C LYS A 113 4.93 13.93 21.74
N ARG A 114 4.81 15.01 20.96
CA ARG A 114 4.88 16.39 21.47
C ARG A 114 3.64 16.79 22.28
N ALA A 115 2.47 16.29 21.90
CA ALA A 115 1.21 16.56 22.59
C ALA A 115 1.04 15.74 23.89
N GLY A 116 1.94 14.81 24.19
CA GLY A 116 1.81 13.92 25.35
C GLY A 116 0.65 12.93 25.23
N VAL A 117 0.15 12.70 24.02
CA VAL A 117 -0.97 11.79 23.75
C VAL A 117 -0.43 10.37 23.61
N LYS A 118 -1.22 9.40 24.12
CA LYS A 118 -0.89 7.98 24.01
C LYS A 118 -0.67 7.58 22.56
N PHE A 119 0.47 6.94 22.30
CA PHE A 119 0.82 6.49 20.97
C PHE A 119 0.17 5.12 20.69
N GLU A 120 -1.09 5.15 20.22
CA GLU A 120 -1.93 3.95 19.98
C GLU A 120 -1.33 2.95 18.98
N PHE A 121 -0.39 3.40 18.15
CA PHE A 121 0.28 2.60 17.13
C PHE A 121 0.83 1.27 17.65
N TRP A 122 1.63 1.30 18.73
CA TRP A 122 2.25 0.08 19.26
C TRP A 122 1.22 -0.88 19.87
N ASP A 123 0.19 -0.34 20.51
CA ASP A 123 -0.87 -1.13 21.10
C ASP A 123 -1.70 -1.82 20.02
N ASN A 124 -2.08 -1.08 18.98
CA ASN A 124 -2.85 -1.59 17.85
C ASN A 124 -2.05 -2.63 17.04
N LEU A 125 -0.75 -2.44 16.86
CA LEU A 125 0.13 -3.44 16.23
C LEU A 125 0.17 -4.72 17.07
N ARG A 126 0.46 -4.61 18.37
CA ARG A 126 0.54 -5.77 19.26
C ARG A 126 -0.77 -6.56 19.28
N LYS A 127 -1.92 -5.87 19.38
CA LYS A 127 -3.25 -6.50 19.33
C LYS A 127 -3.50 -7.28 18.04
N THR A 128 -2.94 -6.84 16.92
CA THR A 128 -3.13 -7.50 15.63
C THR A 128 -2.45 -8.88 15.60
N PHE A 129 -1.24 -8.97 16.14
CA PHE A 129 -0.48 -10.23 16.19
C PHE A 129 -0.87 -11.15 17.35
N GLN A 130 -1.49 -10.64 18.41
CA GLN A 130 -2.01 -11.46 19.51
C GLN A 130 -3.35 -12.14 19.17
N ARG A 131 -4.06 -11.66 18.15
CA ARG A 131 -5.34 -12.21 17.68
C ARG A 131 -5.19 -13.18 16.50
N ALA A 132 -3.98 -13.32 15.96
CA ALA A 132 -3.63 -14.24 14.87
C ALA A 132 -2.99 -15.50 15.45
#